data_AF-A0AAY4BBR0-F1
#
_entry.id   AF-A0AAY4BBR0-F1
#
_cell.length_a   1.000
_cell.length_b   1.000
_cell.length_c   1.000
_cell.angle_alpha   90.00
_cell.angle_beta   90.00
_cell.angle_gamma   90.00
#
_symmetry.space_group_name_H-M   'P 1'
#
loop_
_entity.id
_entity.type
_entity.pdbx_description
1 polymer ?
#
loop_
_entity_poly.entity_id
_entity_poly.type
_entity_poly.pdbx_seq_one_letter_code
_entity_poly.pdbx_strand_id
1 'polypeptide(L)'
;YSKFNIHDVAGSSAPPISMENSDNSVDLHGDEQIIEVIELNDVEPSPDDLAQELDEAGFGEDDGDEGWETEDEMETEQDDSDVTFPKHTGSVFCVGLDPVTNSMAVTGGEDDKAYVWSISDGEVILECTGHKDSVTCAGFSYDSKLVASGDMNGLIKVWRVETKEEIWSFEVGDLEWLEWHPCAPVLLVGTDDGNVWMWKVPDGDCKTFQGPSCRATSGKILPDGKAVVGYEDGSVRLWDLKQGSAVHVIKGSDGHQGPLTCVESNKDGSLVLTGSVDGQAKLIYTPTGKVLCVFSTGSSNAKGSVGDDNDSNSVESVGFCKVLPLVAVAYLDGTLAIYDLSTHSLRHKCQHEAGIVHLQWEESSSVVATCTLDGAIRLWDARSGSMVSEYRGHSGDILDFTLNREASLAVTAGGDHKAKVFCLQRPDR
;
A
#
# COMPACT_ATOMS: atom_id res chain seq x y z
N TYR A 1 7.31 -1.77 5.64
CA TYR A 1 6.21 -0.84 5.34
C TYR A 1 6.33 -0.45 3.89
N SER A 2 5.84 -1.30 3.00
CA SER A 2 5.60 -0.91 1.61
C SER A 2 4.16 -0.52 1.51
N LYS A 3 3.87 0.74 1.78
CA LYS A 3 2.53 1.24 1.56
C LYS A 3 2.44 1.52 0.08
N PHE A 4 1.49 0.84 -0.56
CA PHE A 4 0.85 1.31 -1.79
C PHE A 4 0.83 2.83 -1.74
N ASN A 5 1.25 3.51 -2.80
CA ASN A 5 1.32 4.96 -2.81
C ASN A 5 -0.12 5.49 -2.74
N ILE A 6 -0.66 5.65 -1.52
CA ILE A 6 -2.07 6.01 -1.25
C ILE A 6 -2.40 7.36 -1.93
N HIS A 7 -1.36 8.16 -2.23
CA HIS A 7 -1.43 9.37 -3.03
C HIS A 7 -2.01 9.19 -4.45
N ASP A 8 -1.84 8.02 -5.09
CA ASP A 8 -2.33 7.78 -6.46
C ASP A 8 -3.81 7.34 -6.51
N VAL A 9 -4.38 6.89 -5.39
CA VAL A 9 -5.78 6.44 -5.32
C VAL A 9 -6.77 7.62 -5.18
N ALA A 10 -6.30 8.80 -4.76
CA ALA A 10 -7.14 9.98 -4.51
C ALA A 10 -7.46 10.85 -5.76
N GLY A 11 -7.10 10.42 -6.97
CA GLY A 11 -7.26 11.20 -8.20
C GLY A 11 -8.66 11.15 -8.83
N SER A 12 -9.65 11.87 -8.27
CA SER A 12 -10.95 12.11 -8.92
C SER A 12 -11.18 13.59 -9.26
N SER A 13 -11.12 13.88 -10.56
CA SER A 13 -11.58 15.04 -11.35
C SER A 13 -12.15 16.28 -10.63
N ALA A 14 -11.45 17.41 -10.77
CA ALA A 14 -12.05 18.75 -10.81
C ALA A 14 -11.31 19.64 -11.83
N PRO A 15 -12.00 20.42 -12.68
CA PRO A 15 -11.36 21.20 -13.73
C PRO A 15 -10.72 22.48 -13.16
N PRO A 16 -9.65 23.01 -13.78
CA PRO A 16 -8.96 24.18 -13.27
C PRO A 16 -9.79 25.46 -13.48
N ILE A 17 -9.97 26.21 -12.39
CA ILE A 17 -10.48 27.59 -12.40
C ILE A 17 -9.29 28.52 -12.65
N SER A 18 -9.29 29.20 -13.80
CA SER A 18 -8.30 30.23 -14.13
C SER A 18 -8.64 31.56 -13.45
N MET A 19 -7.74 32.08 -12.60
CA MET A 19 -7.77 33.47 -12.15
C MET A 19 -7.00 34.37 -13.12
N GLU A 20 -7.67 35.42 -13.56
CA GLU A 20 -7.11 36.57 -14.28
C GLU A 20 -6.05 37.30 -13.44
N ASN A 21 -5.00 37.77 -14.10
CA ASN A 21 -4.35 39.02 -13.72
C ASN A 21 -3.85 39.76 -14.97
N SER A 22 -4.36 40.97 -15.09
CA SER A 22 -3.93 42.08 -15.94
C SER A 22 -2.44 42.39 -15.77
N ASP A 23 -1.70 42.67 -16.86
CA ASP A 23 -1.56 44.03 -17.38
C ASP A 23 -0.64 44.10 -18.63
N ASN A 24 -1.01 45.05 -19.49
CA ASN A 24 -0.42 45.61 -20.71
C ASN A 24 1.10 45.45 -21.01
N SER A 25 1.44 45.14 -22.28
CA SER A 25 1.98 46.15 -23.23
C SER A 25 2.25 45.59 -24.65
N VAL A 26 1.80 46.36 -25.64
CA VAL A 26 1.94 46.30 -27.11
C VAL A 26 3.38 46.25 -27.66
N ASP A 27 3.61 45.51 -28.76
CA ASP A 27 4.00 46.10 -30.07
C ASP A 27 3.96 45.10 -31.27
N LEU A 28 3.97 45.68 -32.48
CA LEU A 28 3.46 45.21 -33.79
C LEU A 28 4.36 44.30 -34.66
N HIS A 29 3.71 43.54 -35.55
CA HIS A 29 4.02 43.08 -36.94
C HIS A 29 3.57 41.62 -37.12
N GLY A 30 2.92 41.14 -38.17
CA GLY A 30 2.54 41.60 -39.52
C GLY A 30 2.37 40.32 -40.37
N ASP A 31 1.19 40.13 -40.98
CA ASP A 31 0.83 39.23 -42.11
C ASP A 31 1.10 37.70 -41.95
N GLU A 32 0.29 36.71 -42.32
CA GLU A 32 -0.74 36.53 -43.36
C GLU A 32 -1.81 35.51 -42.87
N GLN A 33 -3.07 35.69 -43.28
CA GLN A 33 -4.17 34.76 -43.06
C GLN A 33 -4.31 33.79 -44.23
N ILE A 34 -4.47 32.49 -43.95
CA ILE A 34 -5.13 31.54 -44.85
C ILE A 34 -6.46 31.15 -44.20
N ILE A 35 -7.56 31.40 -44.92
CA ILE A 35 -8.94 31.13 -44.52
C ILE A 35 -9.31 29.74 -45.05
N GLU A 36 -9.82 28.87 -44.19
CA GLU A 36 -10.61 27.70 -44.59
C GLU A 36 -12.05 27.87 -44.07
N VAL A 37 -12.99 27.88 -45.02
CA VAL A 37 -14.43 28.04 -44.81
C VAL A 37 -15.06 26.64 -44.82
N ILE A 38 -15.84 26.29 -43.80
CA ILE A 38 -16.82 25.20 -43.88
C ILE A 38 -18.14 25.69 -43.29
N GLU A 39 -19.18 25.62 -44.12
CA GLU A 39 -20.54 26.09 -43.87
C GLU A 39 -21.31 25.18 -42.89
N LEU A 40 -22.10 25.80 -42.00
CA LEU A 40 -23.06 25.16 -41.11
C LEU A 40 -24.46 25.24 -41.74
N ASN A 41 -25.18 24.12 -41.80
CA ASN A 41 -26.61 24.08 -42.17
C ASN A 41 -27.46 23.69 -40.95
N ASP A 42 -28.29 24.64 -40.52
CA ASP A 42 -29.38 24.48 -39.57
C ASP A 42 -30.65 23.97 -40.27
N VAL A 43 -31.33 22.95 -39.72
CA VAL A 43 -32.77 22.74 -39.94
C VAL A 43 -33.41 22.09 -38.71
N GLU A 44 -34.32 22.82 -38.05
CA GLU A 44 -35.24 22.32 -37.01
C GLU A 44 -36.44 21.57 -37.61
N PRO A 45 -37.13 20.68 -36.86
CA PRO A 45 -38.50 20.30 -37.17
C PRO A 45 -39.51 20.69 -36.08
N SER A 46 -40.75 20.93 -36.52
CA SER A 46 -41.95 21.18 -35.71
C SER A 46 -43.12 20.29 -36.20
N PRO A 47 -44.24 20.16 -35.43
CA PRO A 47 -44.93 18.88 -35.19
C PRO A 47 -46.30 18.67 -35.88
N ASP A 48 -46.78 17.42 -35.76
CA ASP A 48 -48.16 16.88 -35.85
C ASP A 48 -48.99 17.11 -37.12
N ASP A 49 -49.45 16.03 -37.77
CA ASP A 49 -50.90 15.69 -37.76
C ASP A 49 -51.29 14.38 -38.50
N LEU A 50 -52.28 13.70 -37.91
CA LEU A 50 -53.33 12.83 -38.47
C LEU A 50 -53.14 11.30 -38.63
N ALA A 51 -53.90 10.62 -37.77
CA ALA A 51 -54.24 9.21 -37.72
C ALA A 51 -55.26 8.76 -38.79
N GLN A 52 -55.23 7.46 -39.13
CA GLN A 52 -56.36 6.50 -39.13
C GLN A 52 -56.04 5.30 -40.04
N GLU A 53 -56.04 4.08 -39.49
CA GLU A 53 -57.01 3.02 -39.80
C GLU A 53 -56.74 1.79 -38.90
N LEU A 54 -57.82 1.26 -38.33
CA LEU A 54 -57.91 0.12 -37.41
C LEU A 54 -58.85 -0.92 -38.05
N ASP A 55 -58.75 -2.16 -37.55
CA ASP A 55 -59.62 -3.35 -37.74
C ASP A 55 -59.39 -4.16 -39.04
N GLU A 56 -59.26 -5.50 -39.06
CA GLU A 56 -59.91 -6.60 -38.31
C GLU A 56 -59.02 -7.87 -38.40
N ALA A 57 -58.66 -8.53 -37.28
CA ALA A 57 -59.23 -9.76 -36.71
C ALA A 57 -58.79 -11.12 -37.32
N GLY A 58 -58.25 -12.00 -36.46
CA GLY A 58 -58.04 -13.43 -36.73
C GLY A 58 -57.40 -14.17 -35.53
N PHE A 59 -58.23 -14.93 -34.82
CA PHE A 59 -58.02 -15.61 -33.52
C PHE A 59 -56.99 -16.76 -33.50
N GLY A 60 -56.43 -16.99 -32.30
CA GLY A 60 -55.81 -18.26 -31.87
C GLY A 60 -55.36 -18.20 -30.41
N GLU A 61 -56.22 -18.65 -29.49
CA GLU A 61 -55.86 -19.00 -28.10
C GLU A 61 -54.99 -20.26 -28.09
N ASP A 62 -54.04 -20.37 -27.15
CA ASP A 62 -54.00 -21.42 -26.10
C ASP A 62 -52.57 -21.75 -25.61
N ASP A 63 -52.45 -21.77 -24.27
CA ASP A 63 -51.54 -22.51 -23.39
C ASP A 63 -50.00 -22.44 -23.49
N GLY A 64 -49.37 -22.08 -22.36
CA GLY A 64 -47.95 -22.34 -22.12
C GLY A 64 -47.31 -21.53 -20.99
N ASP A 65 -47.76 -21.75 -19.76
CA ASP A 65 -47.03 -21.46 -18.53
C ASP A 65 -45.62 -22.05 -18.56
N GLU A 66 -44.57 -21.21 -18.58
CA GLU A 66 -43.27 -21.50 -17.96
C GLU A 66 -42.70 -20.17 -17.47
N GLY A 67 -43.06 -19.80 -16.24
CA GLY A 67 -42.28 -18.85 -15.46
C GLY A 67 -40.88 -19.41 -15.26
N TRP A 68 -39.91 -18.88 -16.01
CA TRP A 68 -38.50 -19.05 -15.70
C TRP A 68 -38.21 -18.18 -14.47
N GLU A 69 -38.52 -18.68 -13.28
CA GLU A 69 -37.79 -18.28 -12.09
C GLU A 69 -36.37 -18.82 -12.30
N THR A 70 -35.50 -18.01 -12.89
CA THR A 70 -34.08 -18.16 -12.64
C THR A 70 -33.93 -17.94 -11.15
N GLU A 71 -33.88 -19.04 -10.39
CA GLU A 71 -33.19 -19.04 -9.12
C GLU A 71 -31.77 -18.60 -9.45
N ASP A 72 -31.54 -17.28 -9.38
CA ASP A 72 -30.21 -16.71 -9.26
C ASP A 72 -29.65 -17.38 -8.00
N GLU A 73 -28.92 -18.48 -8.19
CA GLU A 73 -28.09 -19.09 -7.17
C GLU A 73 -27.18 -17.96 -6.70
N MET A 74 -27.57 -17.28 -5.62
CA MET A 74 -26.74 -16.30 -4.96
C MET A 74 -25.50 -17.08 -4.53
N GLU A 75 -24.42 -16.98 -5.31
CA GLU A 75 -23.11 -17.44 -4.89
C GLU A 75 -22.87 -16.76 -3.54
N THR A 76 -22.92 -17.56 -2.48
CA THR A 76 -22.63 -17.06 -1.14
C THR A 76 -21.19 -16.59 -1.17
N GLU A 77 -20.98 -15.27 -1.08
CA GLU A 77 -19.63 -14.69 -1.04
C GLU A 77 -18.80 -15.41 0.02
N GLN A 78 -17.70 -16.04 -0.40
CA GLN A 78 -16.82 -16.77 0.50
C GLN A 78 -16.11 -15.79 1.43
N ASP A 79 -16.49 -15.78 2.71
CA ASP A 79 -15.81 -15.03 3.77
C ASP A 79 -15.19 -15.99 4.79
N ASP A 80 -13.86 -16.08 4.74
CA ASP A 80 -13.02 -16.89 5.62
C ASP A 80 -12.59 -16.13 6.89
N SER A 81 -12.98 -14.86 7.05
CA SER A 81 -12.59 -14.06 8.22
C SER A 81 -13.27 -14.55 9.51
N ASP A 82 -12.53 -14.51 10.60
CA ASP A 82 -13.03 -14.85 11.94
C ASP A 82 -13.70 -13.64 12.60
N VAL A 83 -13.13 -12.45 12.39
CA VAL A 83 -13.61 -11.18 12.96
C VAL A 83 -13.53 -10.08 11.92
N THR A 84 -14.54 -9.20 11.89
CA THR A 84 -14.58 -8.01 11.06
C THR A 84 -14.64 -6.77 11.95
N PHE A 85 -13.89 -5.72 11.61
CA PHE A 85 -13.88 -4.40 12.24
C PHE A 85 -14.62 -3.41 11.34
N PRO A 86 -15.91 -3.10 11.59
CA PRO A 86 -16.77 -2.42 10.61
C PRO A 86 -17.02 -0.93 10.92
N LYS A 87 -16.20 -0.28 11.75
CA LYS A 87 -16.49 1.11 12.17
C LYS A 87 -15.99 2.18 11.20
N HIS A 88 -14.97 1.87 10.40
CA HIS A 88 -14.48 2.84 9.44
C HIS A 88 -15.59 3.16 8.42
N THR A 89 -15.75 4.44 8.10
CA THR A 89 -16.74 4.90 7.09
C THR A 89 -16.11 5.17 5.72
N GLY A 90 -14.81 4.96 5.61
CA GLY A 90 -14.01 5.08 4.39
C GLY A 90 -12.93 3.99 4.34
N SER A 91 -12.10 3.99 3.31
CA SER A 91 -11.09 2.96 3.09
C SER A 91 -10.14 2.81 4.29
N VAL A 92 -9.74 1.58 4.63
CA VAL A 92 -8.77 1.35 5.71
C VAL A 92 -7.38 1.25 5.10
N PHE A 93 -6.50 2.20 5.41
CA PHE A 93 -5.21 2.35 4.75
C PHE A 93 -4.05 1.65 5.44
N CYS A 94 -4.14 1.41 6.75
CA CYS A 94 -3.05 0.80 7.48
C CYS A 94 -3.52 -0.07 8.63
N VAL A 95 -2.69 -1.05 8.97
CA VAL A 95 -2.92 -1.92 10.12
C VAL A 95 -1.64 -2.25 10.87
N GLY A 96 -1.73 -2.39 12.19
CA GLY A 96 -0.64 -2.84 13.05
C GLY A 96 -1.14 -3.80 14.13
N LEU A 97 -0.30 -4.77 14.50
CA LEU A 97 -0.59 -5.74 15.56
C LEU A 97 0.14 -5.40 16.85
N ASP A 98 -0.48 -5.72 17.99
CA ASP A 98 0.18 -5.68 19.29
C ASP A 98 1.39 -6.64 19.31
N PRO A 99 2.63 -6.12 19.39
CA PRO A 99 3.84 -6.94 19.26
C PRO A 99 4.15 -7.82 20.48
N VAL A 100 3.47 -7.63 21.61
CA VAL A 100 3.69 -8.35 22.88
C VAL A 100 2.64 -9.42 23.11
N THR A 101 1.36 -9.09 22.95
CA THR A 101 0.26 -10.01 23.32
C THR A 101 -0.47 -10.61 22.13
N ASN A 102 -0.35 -10.01 20.93
CA ASN A 102 -1.18 -10.31 19.76
C ASN A 102 -2.70 -10.28 20.05
N SER A 103 -3.16 -9.53 21.05
CA SER A 103 -4.58 -9.45 21.42
C SER A 103 -5.28 -8.20 20.88
N MET A 104 -4.51 -7.22 20.39
CA MET A 104 -5.02 -5.98 19.85
C MET A 104 -4.49 -5.71 18.45
N ALA A 105 -5.30 -5.04 17.64
CA ALA A 105 -4.91 -4.48 16.36
C ALA A 105 -5.18 -2.97 16.36
N VAL A 106 -4.41 -2.21 15.60
CA VAL A 106 -4.69 -0.80 15.31
C VAL A 106 -4.93 -0.64 13.83
N THR A 107 -5.92 0.15 13.45
CA THR A 107 -6.21 0.51 12.06
C THR A 107 -6.28 2.02 11.90
N GLY A 108 -6.00 2.52 10.70
CA GLY A 108 -6.21 3.91 10.30
C GLY A 108 -6.86 3.98 8.93
N GLY A 109 -7.74 4.95 8.71
CA GLY A 109 -8.54 5.03 7.49
C GLY A 109 -8.80 6.44 6.97
N GLU A 110 -9.52 6.48 5.86
CA GLU A 110 -9.95 7.67 5.11
C GLU A 110 -10.98 8.53 5.86
N ASP A 111 -11.53 8.02 6.95
CA ASP A 111 -12.49 8.72 7.80
C ASP A 111 -11.83 9.59 8.88
N ASP A 112 -10.56 9.96 8.69
CA ASP A 112 -9.72 10.74 9.59
C ASP A 112 -9.61 10.14 11.00
N LYS A 113 -9.70 8.81 11.11
CA LYS A 113 -9.67 8.11 12.39
C LYS A 113 -8.72 6.95 12.39
N ALA A 114 -8.22 6.68 13.59
CA ALA A 114 -7.64 5.39 13.93
C ALA A 114 -8.46 4.72 15.03
N TYR A 115 -8.42 3.39 15.05
CA TYR A 115 -9.09 2.58 16.06
C TYR A 115 -8.14 1.53 16.58
N VAL A 116 -8.20 1.27 17.89
CA VAL A 116 -7.58 0.10 18.52
C VAL A 116 -8.68 -0.89 18.83
N TRP A 117 -8.50 -2.13 18.39
CA TRP A 117 -9.48 -3.20 18.43
C TRP A 117 -9.01 -4.34 19.30
N SER A 118 -9.95 -5.02 19.93
CA SER A 118 -9.76 -6.36 20.46
C SER A 118 -9.89 -7.37 19.33
N ILE A 119 -8.88 -8.22 19.16
CA ILE A 119 -8.84 -9.20 18.07
C ILE A 119 -9.85 -10.34 18.29
N SER A 120 -10.18 -10.67 19.53
CA SER A 120 -11.02 -11.83 19.84
C SER A 120 -12.51 -11.61 19.59
N ASP A 121 -12.99 -10.37 19.69
CA ASP A 121 -14.42 -10.04 19.62
C ASP A 121 -14.72 -8.83 18.71
N GLY A 122 -13.71 -8.12 18.22
CA GLY A 122 -13.89 -6.96 17.34
C GLY A 122 -14.35 -5.70 18.04
N GLU A 123 -14.31 -5.67 19.37
CA GLU A 123 -14.70 -4.49 20.14
C GLU A 123 -13.66 -3.36 20.03
N VAL A 124 -14.13 -2.12 19.96
CA VAL A 124 -13.27 -0.92 19.96
C VAL A 124 -12.76 -0.68 21.38
N ILE A 125 -11.45 -0.81 21.57
CA ILE A 125 -10.75 -0.51 22.81
C ILE A 125 -10.53 1.01 22.93
N LEU A 126 -10.07 1.64 21.86
CA LEU A 126 -9.76 3.08 21.79
C LEU A 126 -10.13 3.62 20.41
N GLU A 127 -10.76 4.80 20.39
CA GLU A 127 -10.99 5.59 19.18
C GLU A 127 -10.04 6.80 19.21
N CYS A 128 -9.17 6.88 18.20
CA CYS A 128 -8.17 7.93 18.05
C CYS A 128 -8.71 9.01 17.10
N THR A 129 -9.34 10.05 17.67
CA THR A 129 -9.95 11.16 16.90
C THR A 129 -9.10 12.43 16.87
N GLY A 130 -9.48 13.38 16.02
CA GLY A 130 -8.90 14.73 15.99
C GLY A 130 -7.76 14.89 14.99
N HIS A 131 -7.59 13.91 14.08
CA HIS A 131 -6.81 14.07 12.86
C HIS A 131 -7.50 15.07 11.92
N LYS A 132 -6.71 15.64 11.00
CA LYS A 132 -7.19 16.66 10.05
C LYS A 132 -7.39 16.09 8.64
N ASP A 133 -7.00 14.84 8.44
CA ASP A 133 -7.03 14.11 7.18
C ASP A 133 -6.94 12.61 7.45
N SER A 134 -6.94 11.83 6.36
CA SER A 134 -6.86 10.38 6.33
C SER A 134 -5.69 9.87 7.17
N VAL A 135 -5.97 8.93 8.07
CA VAL A 135 -4.93 8.29 8.90
C VAL A 135 -4.24 7.21 8.09
N THR A 136 -3.13 7.59 7.45
CA THR A 136 -2.37 6.70 6.57
C THR A 136 -1.38 5.83 7.35
N CYS A 137 -1.04 6.16 8.59
CA CYS A 137 -0.10 5.39 9.41
C CYS A 137 -0.58 5.15 10.84
N ALA A 138 -0.50 3.91 11.31
CA ALA A 138 -0.74 3.58 12.70
C ALA A 138 0.09 2.37 13.16
N GLY A 139 0.48 2.34 14.44
CA GLY A 139 1.26 1.22 14.99
C GLY A 139 1.48 1.30 16.49
N PHE A 140 1.75 0.14 17.10
CA PHE A 140 2.06 0.01 18.53
C PHE A 140 3.54 0.25 18.83
N SER A 141 3.83 0.80 20.01
CA SER A 141 5.18 0.75 20.58
C SER A 141 5.61 -0.69 20.84
N TYR A 142 6.93 -0.90 20.94
CA TYR A 142 7.55 -2.21 21.21
C TYR A 142 7.03 -2.94 22.46
N ASP A 143 6.44 -2.23 23.41
CA ASP A 143 5.87 -2.75 24.66
C ASP A 143 4.34 -2.70 24.71
N SER A 144 3.69 -2.34 23.60
CA SER A 144 2.23 -2.30 23.41
C SER A 144 1.48 -1.31 24.29
N LYS A 145 2.20 -0.41 24.99
CA LYS A 145 1.58 0.58 25.87
C LYS A 145 1.16 1.84 25.16
N LEU A 146 1.78 2.14 24.02
CA LEU A 146 1.51 3.31 23.22
C LEU A 146 1.06 2.91 21.82
N VAL A 147 0.21 3.75 21.24
CA VAL A 147 -0.17 3.69 19.83
C VAL A 147 0.13 5.04 19.21
N ALA A 148 0.82 5.04 18.06
CA ALA A 148 0.96 6.22 17.23
C ALA A 148 -0.04 6.12 16.07
N SER A 149 -0.64 7.25 15.72
CA SER A 149 -1.40 7.46 14.49
C SER A 149 -0.89 8.73 13.81
N GLY A 150 -0.76 8.71 12.49
CA GLY A 150 -0.31 9.83 11.67
C GLY A 150 -1.20 9.99 10.46
N ASP A 151 -1.67 11.21 10.22
CA ASP A 151 -2.48 11.55 9.05
C ASP A 151 -1.65 12.11 7.88
N MET A 152 -2.29 12.15 6.71
CA MET A 152 -1.70 12.56 5.44
C MET A 152 -1.10 13.99 5.48
N ASN A 153 -1.68 14.88 6.28
CA ASN A 153 -1.21 16.27 6.47
C ASN A 153 -0.11 16.40 7.54
N GLY A 154 0.39 15.28 8.08
CA GLY A 154 1.54 15.31 8.98
C GLY A 154 1.23 15.41 10.46
N LEU A 155 -0.04 15.37 10.87
CA LEU A 155 -0.39 15.39 12.28
C LEU A 155 -0.25 13.98 12.87
N ILE A 156 0.76 13.84 13.71
CA ILE A 156 1.06 12.65 14.47
C ILE A 156 0.46 12.81 15.86
N LYS A 157 -0.27 11.79 16.32
CA LYS A 157 -0.79 11.66 17.68
C LYS A 157 -0.29 10.37 18.30
N VAL A 158 0.00 10.41 19.60
CA VAL A 158 0.34 9.24 20.39
C VAL A 158 -0.60 9.10 21.57
N TRP A 159 -1.12 7.90 21.72
CA TRP A 159 -2.12 7.52 22.69
C TRP A 159 -1.54 6.52 23.67
N ARG A 160 -1.94 6.62 24.94
CA ARG A 160 -1.68 5.58 25.94
C ARG A 160 -2.85 4.59 25.96
N VAL A 161 -2.57 3.33 25.67
CA VAL A 161 -3.60 2.28 25.54
C VAL A 161 -4.36 2.08 26.85
N GLU A 162 -3.66 2.05 27.98
CA GLU A 162 -4.25 1.80 29.31
C GLU A 162 -5.24 2.90 29.73
N THR A 163 -4.88 4.17 29.54
CA THR A 163 -5.70 5.31 29.97
C THR A 163 -6.66 5.79 28.89
N LYS A 164 -6.45 5.38 27.63
CA LYS A 164 -7.22 5.81 26.45
C LYS A 164 -7.13 7.31 26.20
N GLU A 165 -5.97 7.90 26.51
CA GLU A 165 -5.73 9.33 26.38
C GLU A 165 -4.62 9.62 25.37
N GLU A 166 -4.80 10.71 24.62
CA GLU A 166 -3.72 11.32 23.85
C GLU A 166 -2.70 11.91 24.84
N ILE A 167 -1.44 11.50 24.72
CA ILE A 167 -0.36 11.94 25.60
C ILE A 167 0.66 12.82 24.89
N TRP A 168 0.65 12.86 23.56
CA TRP A 168 1.60 13.61 22.74
C TRP A 168 1.07 13.81 21.33
N SER A 169 1.38 14.95 20.72
CA SER A 169 1.08 15.24 19.32
C SER A 169 2.13 16.16 18.70
N PHE A 170 2.36 16.03 17.40
CA PHE A 170 3.28 16.89 16.65
C PHE A 170 2.89 16.95 15.17
N GLU A 171 3.20 18.07 14.50
CA GLU A 171 2.90 18.29 13.08
C GLU A 171 4.22 18.49 12.30
N VAL A 172 4.52 17.58 11.37
CA VAL A 172 5.79 17.58 10.58
C VAL A 172 5.66 18.07 9.14
N GLY A 173 4.43 18.30 8.65
CA GLY A 173 4.13 18.38 7.22
C GLY A 173 3.88 16.98 6.62
N ASP A 174 3.54 16.92 5.34
CA ASP A 174 3.02 15.73 4.67
C ASP A 174 3.81 14.45 5.02
N LEU A 175 3.10 13.49 5.60
CA LEU A 175 3.65 12.28 6.19
C LEU A 175 3.67 11.13 5.19
N GLU A 176 4.84 10.52 5.00
CA GLU A 176 5.01 9.36 4.10
C GLU A 176 4.98 8.04 4.87
N TRP A 177 5.69 7.97 6.00
CA TRP A 177 5.72 6.76 6.83
C TRP A 177 6.06 7.08 8.29
N LEU A 178 5.68 6.15 9.17
CA LEU A 178 5.93 6.19 10.60
C LEU A 178 6.36 4.81 11.09
N GLU A 179 7.40 4.75 11.91
CA GLU A 179 7.89 3.51 12.52
C GLU A 179 8.30 3.71 13.98
N TRP A 180 7.85 2.81 14.85
CA TRP A 180 8.34 2.71 16.22
C TRP A 180 9.69 2.00 16.27
N HIS A 181 10.58 2.50 17.11
CA HIS A 181 11.82 1.80 17.44
C HIS A 181 11.51 0.46 18.13
N PRO A 182 12.17 -0.65 17.74
CA PRO A 182 11.79 -2.00 18.18
C PRO A 182 12.05 -2.30 19.65
N CYS A 183 12.66 -1.39 20.42
CA CYS A 183 12.95 -1.59 21.84
C CYS A 183 12.89 -0.33 22.72
N ALA A 184 12.46 0.80 22.17
CA ALA A 184 12.41 2.07 22.89
C ALA A 184 11.20 2.89 22.44
N PRO A 185 10.66 3.80 23.27
CA PRO A 185 9.53 4.66 22.89
C PRO A 185 10.05 5.82 22.03
N VAL A 186 10.61 5.47 20.87
CA VAL A 186 11.16 6.39 19.89
C VAL A 186 10.39 6.21 18.60
N LEU A 187 9.91 7.32 18.04
CA LEU A 187 9.26 7.35 16.74
C LEU A 187 10.24 7.87 15.69
N LEU A 188 10.24 7.24 14.52
CA LEU A 188 10.90 7.71 13.32
C LEU A 188 9.85 7.96 12.23
N VAL A 189 9.95 9.07 11.53
CA VAL A 189 8.97 9.50 10.52
C VAL A 189 9.69 10.07 9.31
N GLY A 190 9.25 9.74 8.09
CA GLY A 190 9.66 10.39 6.85
C GLY A 190 8.57 11.29 6.28
N THR A 191 8.97 12.38 5.66
CA THR A 191 8.09 13.41 5.09
C THR A 191 8.31 13.63 3.60
N ASP A 192 7.34 14.27 2.94
CA ASP A 192 7.38 14.64 1.51
C ASP A 192 8.58 15.54 1.15
N ASP A 193 8.99 16.42 2.07
CA ASP A 193 10.17 17.28 1.87
C ASP A 193 11.52 16.53 1.98
N GLY A 194 11.47 15.22 2.25
CA GLY A 194 12.62 14.33 2.38
C GLY A 194 13.27 14.32 3.74
N ASN A 195 12.80 15.13 4.68
CA ASN A 195 13.32 15.08 6.04
C ASN A 195 12.86 13.80 6.73
N VAL A 196 13.69 13.37 7.69
CA VAL A 196 13.31 12.32 8.62
C VAL A 196 13.38 12.88 10.02
N TRP A 197 12.35 12.61 10.82
CA TRP A 197 12.19 13.12 12.17
C TRP A 197 12.23 11.97 13.15
N MET A 198 12.89 12.18 14.28
CA MET A 198 12.98 11.21 15.37
C MET A 198 12.67 11.86 16.70
N TRP A 199 11.72 11.29 17.45
CA TRP A 199 11.36 11.78 18.79
C TRP A 199 11.49 10.71 19.84
N LYS A 200 11.90 11.10 21.04
CA LYS A 200 11.57 10.32 22.24
C LYS A 200 10.17 10.71 22.69
N VAL A 201 9.32 9.72 22.88
CA VAL A 201 7.92 9.92 23.28
C VAL A 201 7.73 9.48 24.73
N PRO A 202 7.04 10.26 25.59
CA PRO A 202 6.35 11.52 25.31
C PRO A 202 7.21 12.78 25.54
N ASP A 203 8.49 12.63 25.93
CA ASP A 203 9.35 13.76 26.31
C ASP A 203 9.48 14.84 25.21
N GLY A 204 9.36 14.45 23.94
CA GLY A 204 9.38 15.36 22.79
C GLY A 204 10.78 15.74 22.31
N ASP A 205 11.84 15.17 22.90
CA ASP A 205 13.22 15.33 22.44
C ASP A 205 13.32 14.95 20.96
N CYS A 206 13.54 15.94 20.09
CA CYS A 206 13.48 15.79 18.65
C CYS A 206 14.86 15.87 17.99
N LYS A 207 15.06 15.06 16.96
CA LYS A 207 16.19 15.14 16.03
C LYS A 207 15.70 15.03 14.59
N THR A 208 16.24 15.88 13.72
CA THR A 208 15.90 15.89 12.29
C THR A 208 17.11 15.45 11.47
N PHE A 209 16.87 14.68 10.41
CA PHE A 209 17.85 14.18 9.46
C PHE A 209 17.49 14.72 8.08
N GLN A 210 18.33 15.59 7.55
CA GLN A 210 18.03 16.32 6.30
C GLN A 210 18.29 15.48 5.06
N GLY A 211 17.23 15.21 4.28
CA GLY A 211 17.25 14.38 3.08
C GLY A 211 17.74 15.07 1.81
N PRO A 212 17.45 14.51 0.62
CA PRO A 212 17.76 15.08 -0.70
C PRO A 212 16.80 16.18 -1.18
N SER A 213 15.84 16.63 -0.36
CA SER A 213 14.77 17.55 -0.76
C SER A 213 13.80 16.95 -1.81
N CYS A 214 13.47 15.67 -1.62
CA CYS A 214 12.43 14.91 -2.32
C CYS A 214 11.87 13.86 -1.36
N ARG A 215 10.70 13.29 -1.69
CA ARG A 215 9.92 12.46 -0.74
C ARG A 215 10.76 11.35 -0.14
N ALA A 216 10.72 11.23 1.18
CA ALA A 216 11.25 10.07 1.89
C ALA A 216 10.20 8.95 1.83
N THR A 217 10.14 8.20 0.74
CA THR A 217 9.03 7.29 0.42
C THR A 217 8.99 6.02 1.27
N SER A 218 10.12 5.60 1.87
CA SER A 218 10.17 4.40 2.69
C SER A 218 11.27 4.47 3.76
N GLY A 219 11.03 3.83 4.90
CA GLY A 219 11.94 3.85 6.05
C GLY A 219 11.98 2.52 6.78
N LYS A 220 13.14 2.20 7.37
CA LYS A 220 13.36 1.03 8.20
C LYS A 220 14.38 1.31 9.31
N ILE A 221 14.00 1.14 10.56
CA ILE A 221 14.94 1.12 11.70
C ILE A 221 15.66 -0.23 11.73
N LEU A 222 16.99 -0.19 11.80
CA LEU A 222 17.83 -1.37 11.90
C LEU A 222 18.10 -1.74 13.38
N PRO A 223 18.33 -3.03 13.70
CA PRO A 223 18.61 -3.49 15.07
C PRO A 223 19.85 -2.85 15.72
N ASP A 224 20.79 -2.33 14.93
CA ASP A 224 22.01 -1.68 15.41
C ASP A 224 21.84 -0.19 15.72
N GLY A 225 20.61 0.34 15.62
CA GLY A 225 20.29 1.74 15.87
C GLY A 225 20.61 2.67 14.68
N LYS A 226 20.83 2.11 13.49
CA LYS A 226 20.79 2.86 12.23
C LYS A 226 19.39 2.86 11.64
N ALA A 227 19.19 3.64 10.59
CA ALA A 227 17.99 3.55 9.75
C ALA A 227 18.36 3.57 8.27
N VAL A 228 17.57 2.90 7.44
CA VAL A 228 17.61 3.03 5.99
C VAL A 228 16.40 3.81 5.54
N VAL A 229 16.62 4.78 4.65
CA VAL A 229 15.56 5.59 4.06
C VAL A 229 15.70 5.55 2.55
N GLY A 230 14.60 5.20 1.88
CA GLY A 230 14.44 5.30 0.44
C GLY A 230 13.77 6.60 0.05
N TYR A 231 14.12 7.11 -1.14
CA TYR A 231 13.65 8.40 -1.62
C TYR A 231 13.04 8.29 -3.03
N GLU A 232 12.26 9.30 -3.38
CA GLU A 232 11.64 9.47 -4.70
C GLU A 232 12.66 9.55 -5.85
N ASP A 233 13.84 10.12 -5.59
CA ASP A 233 14.92 10.25 -6.58
C ASP A 233 15.69 8.94 -6.85
N GLY A 234 15.23 7.83 -6.28
CA GLY A 234 15.86 6.52 -6.37
C GLY A 234 17.08 6.35 -5.46
N SER A 235 17.42 7.35 -4.65
CA SER A 235 18.52 7.24 -3.69
C SER A 235 18.11 6.46 -2.44
N VAL A 236 19.10 5.80 -1.84
CA VAL A 236 18.97 5.10 -0.56
C VAL A 236 20.01 5.68 0.39
N ARG A 237 19.60 6.10 1.58
CA ARG A 237 20.51 6.61 2.62
C ARG A 237 20.48 5.74 3.86
N LEU A 238 21.67 5.36 4.33
CA LEU A 238 21.84 4.71 5.63
C LEU A 238 22.26 5.79 6.64
N TRP A 239 21.46 5.96 7.69
CA TRP A 239 21.64 6.96 8.73
C TRP A 239 22.14 6.33 10.03
N ASP A 240 23.12 6.96 10.68
CA ASP A 240 23.42 6.69 12.09
C ASP A 240 22.51 7.58 12.94
N LEU A 241 21.51 6.99 13.60
CA LEU A 241 20.51 7.76 14.36
C LEU A 241 21.14 8.50 15.55
N LYS A 242 22.18 7.92 16.15
CA LYS A 242 22.90 8.52 17.28
C LYS A 242 23.72 9.73 16.83
N GLN A 243 24.46 9.61 15.73
CA GLN A 243 25.32 10.69 15.22
C GLN A 243 24.54 11.75 14.47
N GLY A 244 23.48 11.38 13.74
CA GLY A 244 22.71 12.33 12.92
C GLY A 244 23.25 12.53 11.52
N SER A 245 24.09 11.60 11.05
CA SER A 245 24.78 11.70 9.77
C SER A 245 24.43 10.52 8.87
N ALA A 246 24.42 10.79 7.56
CA ALA A 246 24.33 9.73 6.56
C ALA A 246 25.68 9.02 6.51
N VAL A 247 25.67 7.72 6.83
CA VAL A 247 26.83 6.83 6.76
C VAL A 247 27.13 6.46 5.32
N HIS A 248 26.08 6.10 4.56
CA HIS A 248 26.16 5.72 3.16
C HIS A 248 25.03 6.38 2.37
N VAL A 249 25.34 6.76 1.12
CA VAL A 249 24.37 7.29 0.15
C VAL A 249 24.55 6.51 -1.15
N ILE A 250 23.59 5.65 -1.47
CA ILE A 250 23.52 4.90 -2.72
C ILE A 250 22.66 5.70 -3.70
N LYS A 251 23.22 6.10 -4.85
CA LYS A 251 22.56 6.95 -5.86
C LYS A 251 23.18 6.76 -7.24
N GLY A 252 22.58 7.37 -8.26
CA GLY A 252 23.09 7.28 -9.64
C GLY A 252 22.98 5.85 -10.16
N SER A 253 24.04 5.33 -10.79
CA SER A 253 24.04 3.95 -11.33
C SER A 253 23.88 2.86 -10.29
N ASP A 254 24.33 3.11 -9.06
CA ASP A 254 24.17 2.15 -7.96
C ASP A 254 22.79 2.26 -7.30
N GLY A 255 22.13 3.43 -7.40
CA GLY A 255 20.77 3.67 -6.92
C GLY A 255 19.68 3.07 -7.82
N HIS A 256 18.43 3.20 -7.38
CA HIS A 256 17.25 2.91 -8.20
C HIS A 256 17.05 4.01 -9.26
N GLN A 257 16.33 3.68 -10.33
CA GLN A 257 15.99 4.62 -11.41
C GLN A 257 14.54 5.13 -11.31
N GLY A 258 13.96 5.02 -10.11
CA GLY A 258 12.65 5.56 -9.77
C GLY A 258 12.44 5.53 -8.25
N PRO A 259 11.30 6.06 -7.78
CA PRO A 259 10.90 6.04 -6.38
C PRO A 259 11.06 4.66 -5.73
N LEU A 260 11.54 4.64 -4.50
CA LEU A 260 11.54 3.44 -3.69
C LEU A 260 10.14 3.20 -3.13
N THR A 261 9.70 1.95 -3.16
CA THR A 261 8.39 1.51 -2.67
C THR A 261 8.50 0.75 -1.36
N CYS A 262 9.65 0.11 -1.12
CA CYS A 262 9.80 -0.79 0.01
C CYS A 262 11.26 -0.93 0.48
N VAL A 263 11.43 -1.13 1.79
CA VAL A 263 12.71 -1.42 2.44
C VAL A 263 12.48 -2.47 3.52
N GLU A 264 13.32 -3.51 3.55
CA GLU A 264 13.32 -4.54 4.59
C GLU A 264 14.76 -4.91 4.97
N SER A 265 14.98 -5.33 6.22
CA SER A 265 16.29 -5.79 6.68
C SER A 265 16.27 -7.26 7.07
N ASN A 266 17.43 -7.90 6.99
CA ASN A 266 17.62 -9.18 7.65
C ASN A 266 17.68 -9.00 9.19
N LYS A 267 17.71 -10.12 9.93
CA LYS A 267 17.57 -10.15 11.39
C LYS A 267 18.64 -9.36 12.15
N ASP A 268 19.86 -9.29 11.63
CA ASP A 268 20.97 -8.56 12.26
C ASP A 268 21.21 -7.16 11.66
N GLY A 269 20.44 -6.78 10.64
CA GLY A 269 20.58 -5.49 9.95
C GLY A 269 21.83 -5.38 9.07
N SER A 270 22.59 -6.46 8.83
CA SER A 270 23.77 -6.44 7.95
C SER A 270 23.41 -6.40 6.47
N LEU A 271 22.20 -6.85 6.11
CA LEU A 271 21.67 -6.84 4.75
C LEU A 271 20.32 -6.12 4.71
N VAL A 272 20.13 -5.37 3.64
CA VAL A 272 18.88 -4.66 3.34
C VAL A 272 18.45 -4.97 1.92
N LEU A 273 17.15 -5.20 1.75
CA LEU A 273 16.49 -5.23 0.44
C LEU A 273 15.73 -3.92 0.26
N THR A 274 15.87 -3.34 -0.92
CA THR A 274 15.07 -2.19 -1.36
C THR A 274 14.36 -2.55 -2.65
N GLY A 275 13.11 -2.12 -2.82
CA GLY A 275 12.37 -2.24 -4.07
C GLY A 275 11.93 -0.88 -4.59
N SER A 276 11.63 -0.81 -5.88
CA SER A 276 11.29 0.43 -6.57
C SER A 276 10.31 0.18 -7.72
N VAL A 277 9.65 1.27 -8.13
CA VAL A 277 8.85 1.34 -9.36
C VAL A 277 9.66 1.07 -10.64
N ASP A 278 11.00 1.07 -10.55
CA ASP A 278 11.88 0.66 -11.66
C ASP A 278 11.85 -0.86 -11.95
N GLY A 279 11.04 -1.62 -11.20
CA GLY A 279 10.87 -3.06 -11.34
C GLY A 279 12.05 -3.87 -10.80
N GLN A 280 12.96 -3.24 -10.07
CA GLN A 280 14.13 -3.88 -9.48
C GLN A 280 14.07 -3.89 -7.97
N ALA A 281 14.56 -4.98 -7.38
CA ALA A 281 14.94 -5.01 -5.97
C ALA A 281 16.46 -5.06 -5.84
N LYS A 282 17.05 -4.32 -4.91
CA LYS A 282 18.51 -4.30 -4.67
C LYS A 282 18.84 -4.86 -3.30
N LEU A 283 19.86 -5.72 -3.26
CA LEU A 283 20.44 -6.23 -2.01
C LEU A 283 21.66 -5.39 -1.64
N ILE A 284 21.66 -4.79 -0.45
CA ILE A 284 22.68 -3.85 0.01
C ILE A 284 23.35 -4.39 1.27
N TYR A 285 24.69 -4.38 1.29
CA TYR A 285 25.47 -4.71 2.48
C TYR A 285 25.69 -3.46 3.34
N THR A 286 24.94 -3.35 4.44
CA THR A 286 24.83 -2.12 5.23
C THR A 286 26.13 -1.61 5.82
N PRO A 287 27.13 -2.43 6.22
CA PRO A 287 28.39 -1.91 6.75
C PRO A 287 29.19 -1.10 5.72
N THR A 288 29.04 -1.40 4.43
CA THR A 288 29.81 -0.76 3.35
C THR A 288 28.97 0.08 2.39
N GLY A 289 27.65 -0.03 2.43
CA GLY A 289 26.75 0.60 1.46
C GLY A 289 26.81 -0.02 0.06
N LYS A 290 27.54 -1.13 -0.13
CA LYS A 290 27.71 -1.76 -1.45
C LYS A 290 26.45 -2.51 -1.85
N VAL A 291 25.99 -2.28 -3.08
CA VAL A 291 24.99 -3.11 -3.74
C VAL A 291 25.63 -4.45 -4.12
N LEU A 292 25.11 -5.54 -3.57
CA LEU A 292 25.59 -6.90 -3.79
C LEU A 292 24.91 -7.55 -5.00
N CYS A 293 23.62 -7.26 -5.19
CA CYS A 293 22.80 -7.86 -6.23
C CYS A 293 21.64 -6.93 -6.63
N VAL A 294 21.16 -7.12 -7.86
CA VAL A 294 19.93 -6.54 -8.39
C VAL A 294 19.06 -7.72 -8.84
N PHE A 295 17.85 -7.82 -8.30
CA PHE A 295 16.84 -8.80 -8.66
C PHE A 295 15.81 -8.17 -9.57
N SER A 296 15.50 -8.85 -10.66
CA SER A 296 14.39 -8.51 -11.55
C SER A 296 13.90 -9.79 -12.23
N THR A 297 12.60 -9.86 -12.49
CA THR A 297 11.98 -11.02 -13.12
C THR A 297 11.96 -10.93 -14.64
N GLY A 298 12.37 -9.78 -15.19
CA GLY A 298 12.28 -9.43 -16.60
C GLY A 298 10.83 -9.50 -17.07
N SER A 299 10.15 -8.37 -17.27
CA SER A 299 8.89 -8.38 -18.02
C SER A 299 9.18 -8.98 -19.40
N SER A 300 8.74 -10.21 -19.59
CA SER A 300 8.78 -10.88 -20.87
C SER A 300 7.83 -10.12 -21.78
N ASN A 301 8.37 -9.58 -22.88
CA ASN A 301 7.64 -9.42 -24.12
C ASN A 301 6.78 -10.66 -24.37
N ALA A 302 5.51 -10.60 -24.02
CA ALA A 302 4.49 -11.30 -24.79
C ALA A 302 4.52 -10.65 -26.17
N LYS A 303 5.24 -11.26 -27.11
CA LYS A 303 5.23 -10.85 -28.52
C LYS A 303 3.78 -10.85 -29.00
N GLY A 304 3.16 -9.68 -29.07
CA GLY A 304 1.77 -9.58 -29.50
C GLY A 304 1.13 -8.20 -29.54
N SER A 305 1.62 -7.20 -28.82
CA SER A 305 1.03 -5.84 -28.90
C SER A 305 2.00 -4.85 -29.52
N VAL A 306 1.69 -4.42 -30.74
CA VAL A 306 2.25 -3.20 -31.32
C VAL A 306 1.40 -2.07 -30.76
N GLY A 307 1.83 -1.53 -29.62
CA GLY A 307 1.21 -0.43 -28.92
C GLY A 307 2.23 0.15 -27.95
N ASP A 308 2.43 1.44 -28.05
CA ASP A 308 3.42 2.24 -27.32
C ASP A 308 2.98 2.40 -25.87
N ASP A 309 3.20 1.40 -25.02
CA ASP A 309 3.14 1.53 -23.56
C ASP A 309 4.16 0.57 -22.93
N ASN A 310 5.14 1.17 -22.26
CA ASN A 310 6.18 0.50 -21.51
C ASN A 310 5.54 -0.09 -20.25
N ASP A 311 5.04 -1.34 -20.30
CA ASP A 311 4.54 -2.10 -19.13
C ASP A 311 5.68 -2.31 -18.11
N SER A 312 6.03 -1.24 -17.39
CA SER A 312 7.01 -1.24 -16.32
C SER A 312 6.35 -1.83 -15.09
N ASN A 313 6.72 -3.06 -14.78
CA ASN A 313 6.34 -3.70 -13.52
C ASN A 313 7.01 -2.97 -12.35
N SER A 314 6.33 -2.87 -11.20
CA SER A 314 6.82 -2.26 -9.96
C SER A 314 7.07 -3.32 -8.90
N VAL A 315 8.15 -3.19 -8.12
CA VAL A 315 8.33 -4.01 -6.92
C VAL A 315 7.50 -3.38 -5.82
N GLU A 316 6.52 -4.10 -5.28
CA GLU A 316 5.68 -3.58 -4.20
C GLU A 316 6.21 -4.00 -2.83
N SER A 317 6.78 -5.21 -2.68
CA SER A 317 7.24 -5.66 -1.37
C SER A 317 8.42 -6.60 -1.45
N VAL A 318 9.26 -6.61 -0.42
CA VAL A 318 10.46 -7.44 -0.33
C VAL A 318 10.60 -8.04 1.06
N GLY A 319 11.22 -9.21 1.16
CA GLY A 319 11.47 -9.79 2.49
C GLY A 319 12.49 -10.90 2.53
N PHE A 320 13.04 -11.09 3.72
CA PHE A 320 13.98 -12.17 4.06
C PHE A 320 13.26 -13.31 4.76
N CYS A 321 13.46 -14.53 4.26
CA CYS A 321 13.09 -15.74 5.00
C CYS A 321 13.92 -15.83 6.28
N LYS A 322 13.28 -16.20 7.39
CA LYS A 322 13.90 -16.23 8.72
C LYS A 322 14.62 -17.55 9.02
N VAL A 323 14.26 -18.61 8.30
CA VAL A 323 14.77 -19.98 8.53
C VAL A 323 15.70 -20.52 7.44
N LEU A 324 15.60 -20.00 6.21
CA LEU A 324 16.41 -20.39 5.06
C LEU A 324 17.06 -19.17 4.43
N PRO A 325 18.19 -19.31 3.71
CA PRO A 325 18.82 -18.21 2.99
C PRO A 325 18.03 -17.89 1.70
N LEU A 326 16.78 -17.45 1.86
CA LEU A 326 15.87 -17.09 0.78
C LEU A 326 15.41 -15.65 0.94
N VAL A 327 15.16 -15.01 -0.19
CA VAL A 327 14.49 -13.71 -0.25
C VAL A 327 13.32 -13.77 -1.22
N ALA A 328 12.30 -12.98 -0.95
CA ALA A 328 11.15 -12.83 -1.84
C ALA A 328 11.06 -11.38 -2.32
N VAL A 329 10.63 -11.23 -3.56
CA VAL A 329 10.29 -9.97 -4.21
C VAL A 329 8.90 -10.12 -4.80
N ALA A 330 7.97 -9.29 -4.34
CA ALA A 330 6.60 -9.23 -4.81
C ALA A 330 6.40 -8.03 -5.72
N TYR A 331 5.64 -8.23 -6.78
CA TYR A 331 5.45 -7.29 -7.85
C TYR A 331 3.98 -6.93 -8.06
N LEU A 332 3.74 -5.75 -8.62
CA LEU A 332 2.40 -5.26 -8.94
C LEU A 332 1.71 -6.06 -10.06
N ASP A 333 2.47 -6.75 -10.91
CA ASP A 333 1.93 -7.67 -11.93
C ASP A 333 1.46 -9.04 -11.37
N GLY A 334 1.45 -9.21 -10.05
CA GLY A 334 1.08 -10.45 -9.39
C GLY A 334 2.22 -11.49 -9.30
N THR A 335 3.40 -11.17 -9.82
CA THR A 335 4.57 -12.06 -9.68
C THR A 335 5.08 -12.05 -8.24
N LEU A 336 5.23 -13.23 -7.65
CA LEU A 336 6.05 -13.46 -6.45
C LEU A 336 7.31 -14.24 -6.87
N ALA A 337 8.47 -13.60 -6.80
CA ALA A 337 9.75 -14.20 -7.14
C ALA A 337 10.55 -14.53 -5.88
N ILE A 338 10.99 -15.79 -5.77
CA ILE A 338 11.76 -16.30 -4.64
C ILE A 338 13.18 -16.61 -5.11
N TYR A 339 14.16 -15.97 -4.49
CA TYR A 339 15.58 -16.11 -4.83
C TYR A 339 16.35 -16.79 -3.71
N ASP A 340 17.40 -17.51 -4.09
CA ASP A 340 18.41 -17.99 -3.17
C ASP A 340 19.37 -16.84 -2.80
N LEU A 341 19.49 -16.52 -1.52
CA LEU A 341 20.29 -15.39 -1.03
C LEU A 341 21.79 -15.60 -1.23
N SER A 342 22.27 -16.85 -1.27
CA SER A 342 23.72 -17.12 -1.37
C SER A 342 24.22 -17.06 -2.80
N THR A 343 23.41 -17.53 -3.74
CA THR A 343 23.74 -17.61 -5.17
C THR A 343 23.09 -16.51 -6.00
N HIS A 344 22.14 -15.77 -5.41
CA HIS A 344 21.30 -14.76 -6.06
C HIS A 344 20.46 -15.31 -7.23
N SER A 345 20.26 -16.63 -7.29
CA SER A 345 19.54 -17.28 -8.37
C SER A 345 18.03 -17.32 -8.10
N LEU A 346 17.23 -17.10 -9.14
CA LEU A 346 15.78 -17.28 -9.06
C LEU A 346 15.48 -18.76 -8.84
N ARG A 347 14.73 -19.06 -7.78
CA ARG A 347 14.28 -20.43 -7.46
C ARG A 347 12.88 -20.68 -8.00
N HIS A 348 11.96 -19.77 -7.69
CA HIS A 348 10.55 -19.90 -8.03
C HIS A 348 9.99 -18.57 -8.50
N LYS A 349 9.14 -18.63 -9.53
CA LYS A 349 8.30 -17.52 -9.99
C LYS A 349 6.86 -17.99 -9.83
N CYS A 350 6.17 -17.45 -8.84
CA CYS A 350 4.79 -17.78 -8.50
C CYS A 350 3.88 -16.67 -9.04
N GLN A 351 2.72 -17.01 -9.60
CA GLN A 351 1.83 -16.03 -10.23
C GLN A 351 0.53 -15.91 -9.46
N HIS A 352 0.14 -14.67 -9.16
CA HIS A 352 -1.18 -14.30 -8.64
C HIS A 352 -2.06 -13.78 -9.79
N GLU A 353 -3.37 -13.81 -9.59
CA GLU A 353 -4.35 -13.27 -10.54
C GLU A 353 -4.44 -11.74 -10.48
N ALA A 354 -4.00 -11.14 -9.38
CA ALA A 354 -3.97 -9.70 -9.15
C ALA A 354 -2.63 -9.25 -8.55
N GLY A 355 -2.38 -7.95 -8.59
CA GLY A 355 -1.16 -7.34 -8.07
C GLY A 355 -0.97 -7.60 -6.58
N ILE A 356 0.29 -7.87 -6.20
CA ILE A 356 0.65 -8.09 -4.79
C ILE A 356 0.93 -6.74 -4.15
N VAL A 357 0.30 -6.49 -3.01
CA VAL A 357 0.44 -5.23 -2.26
C VAL A 357 1.54 -5.34 -1.22
N HIS A 358 1.58 -6.45 -0.49
CA HIS A 358 2.54 -6.67 0.58
C HIS A 358 2.89 -8.15 0.73
N LEU A 359 4.09 -8.44 1.26
CA LEU A 359 4.50 -9.78 1.64
C LEU A 359 5.02 -9.82 3.08
N GLN A 360 4.80 -10.92 3.79
CA GLN A 360 5.41 -11.17 5.09
C GLN A 360 5.79 -12.64 5.25
N TRP A 361 7.03 -12.89 5.70
CA TRP A 361 7.50 -14.23 6.01
C TRP A 361 7.04 -14.67 7.39
N GLU A 362 6.69 -15.95 7.52
CA GLU A 362 6.55 -16.59 8.82
C GLU A 362 7.91 -16.67 9.54
N GLU A 363 7.94 -16.49 10.87
CA GLU A 363 9.19 -16.53 11.65
C GLU A 363 9.74 -17.95 11.79
N SER A 364 8.87 -18.97 11.87
CA SER A 364 9.21 -20.37 12.13
C SER A 364 9.31 -21.26 10.91
N SER A 365 8.90 -20.80 9.72
CA SER A 365 8.80 -21.65 8.54
C SER A 365 9.28 -20.95 7.26
N SER A 366 9.36 -21.71 6.17
CA SER A 366 9.65 -21.19 4.83
C SER A 366 8.39 -20.72 4.09
N VAL A 367 7.31 -20.43 4.80
CA VAL A 367 6.08 -19.89 4.20
C VAL A 367 6.15 -18.37 4.13
N VAL A 368 5.76 -17.83 2.98
CA VAL A 368 5.55 -16.40 2.77
C VAL A 368 4.07 -16.15 2.51
N ALA A 369 3.50 -15.22 3.26
CA ALA A 369 2.16 -14.71 3.01
C ALA A 369 2.22 -13.51 2.09
N THR A 370 1.26 -13.41 1.18
CA THR A 370 1.03 -12.26 0.31
C THR A 370 -0.40 -11.80 0.44
N CYS A 371 -0.63 -10.49 0.37
CA CYS A 371 -1.96 -9.92 0.13
C CYS A 371 -2.00 -9.28 -1.25
N THR A 372 -3.16 -9.36 -1.88
CA THR A 372 -3.36 -8.93 -3.27
C THR A 372 -4.57 -8.02 -3.41
N LEU A 373 -4.60 -7.29 -4.52
CA LEU A 373 -5.70 -6.37 -4.85
C LEU A 373 -7.04 -7.07 -5.11
N ASP A 374 -7.07 -8.40 -5.28
CA ASP A 374 -8.31 -9.18 -5.39
C ASP A 374 -8.95 -9.53 -4.03
N GLY A 375 -8.50 -8.89 -2.95
CA GLY A 375 -9.09 -9.10 -1.62
C GLY A 375 -8.67 -10.40 -0.93
N ALA A 376 -7.63 -11.10 -1.44
CA ALA A 376 -7.20 -12.39 -0.93
C ALA A 376 -5.84 -12.36 -0.21
N ILE A 377 -5.68 -13.25 0.77
CA ILE A 377 -4.40 -13.59 1.39
C ILE A 377 -3.98 -14.97 0.89
N ARG A 378 -2.75 -15.12 0.42
CA ARG A 378 -2.21 -16.39 -0.05
C ARG A 378 -0.93 -16.76 0.68
N LEU A 379 -0.83 -18.03 1.05
CA LEU A 379 0.36 -18.59 1.69
C LEU A 379 1.12 -19.45 0.68
N TRP A 380 2.42 -19.22 0.54
CA TRP A 380 3.28 -19.92 -0.43
C TRP A 380 4.43 -20.63 0.28
N ASP A 381 4.65 -21.91 0.00
CA ASP A 381 5.83 -22.63 0.49
C ASP A 381 7.03 -22.31 -0.39
N ALA A 382 7.97 -21.52 0.13
CA ALA A 382 9.12 -21.03 -0.63
C ALA A 382 10.10 -22.12 -1.07
N ARG A 383 10.01 -23.34 -0.51
CA ARG A 383 10.83 -24.47 -0.97
C ARG A 383 10.31 -25.05 -2.28
N SER A 384 8.99 -25.15 -2.42
CA SER A 384 8.31 -25.79 -3.56
C SER A 384 7.77 -24.79 -4.57
N GLY A 385 7.54 -23.52 -4.20
CA GLY A 385 6.88 -22.52 -5.03
C GLY A 385 5.37 -22.77 -5.18
N SER A 386 4.80 -23.66 -4.38
CA SER A 386 3.39 -24.01 -4.43
C SER A 386 2.58 -23.18 -3.44
N MET A 387 1.37 -22.79 -3.83
CA MET A 387 0.39 -22.19 -2.92
C MET A 387 -0.09 -23.26 -1.93
N VAL A 388 -0.03 -22.92 -0.65
CA VAL A 388 -0.44 -23.77 0.48
C VAL A 388 -1.90 -23.53 0.81
N SER A 389 -2.32 -22.27 0.86
CA SER A 389 -3.68 -21.88 1.24
C SER A 389 -4.03 -20.51 0.67
N GLU A 390 -5.33 -20.26 0.49
CA GLU A 390 -5.92 -18.99 0.09
C GLU A 390 -7.05 -18.67 1.08
N TYR A 391 -7.16 -17.40 1.48
CA TYR A 391 -8.20 -16.88 2.37
C TYR A 391 -8.84 -15.67 1.70
N ARG A 392 -10.18 -15.66 1.63
CA ARG A 392 -10.98 -14.57 1.04
C ARG A 392 -11.94 -13.99 2.07
N GLY A 393 -12.38 -12.76 1.85
CA GLY A 393 -13.42 -12.16 2.68
C GLY A 393 -13.63 -10.68 2.50
N HIS A 394 -12.64 -9.96 1.96
CA HIS A 394 -12.87 -8.58 1.51
C HIS A 394 -13.65 -8.59 0.19
N SER A 395 -14.57 -7.63 0.06
CA SER A 395 -15.29 -7.39 -1.20
C SER A 395 -14.56 -6.40 -2.12
N GLY A 396 -13.35 -5.98 -1.74
CA GLY A 396 -12.48 -5.09 -2.48
C GLY A 396 -11.02 -5.33 -2.10
N ASP A 397 -10.15 -4.44 -2.55
CA ASP A 397 -8.70 -4.59 -2.45
C ASP A 397 -8.21 -4.62 -0.99
N ILE A 398 -7.21 -5.45 -0.70
CA ILE A 398 -6.45 -5.35 0.55
C ILE A 398 -5.36 -4.30 0.36
N LEU A 399 -5.37 -3.25 1.19
CA LEU A 399 -4.44 -2.12 1.12
C LEU A 399 -3.24 -2.28 2.05
N ASP A 400 -3.39 -3.01 3.15
CA ASP A 400 -2.30 -3.35 4.07
C ASP A 400 -2.63 -4.65 4.82
N PHE A 401 -1.61 -5.36 5.28
CA PHE A 401 -1.81 -6.50 6.18
C PHE A 401 -0.61 -6.74 7.09
N THR A 402 -0.86 -7.40 8.21
CA THR A 402 0.20 -7.88 9.09
C THR A 402 -0.11 -9.25 9.68
N LEU A 403 0.93 -10.03 9.87
CA LEU A 403 0.91 -11.32 10.57
C LEU A 403 1.40 -11.18 11.99
N ASN A 404 0.82 -11.98 12.89
CA ASN A 404 1.45 -12.22 14.17
C ASN A 404 2.76 -13.02 13.99
N ARG A 405 3.60 -13.06 15.03
CA ARG A 405 4.93 -13.71 14.95
C ARG A 405 4.89 -15.18 14.53
N GLU A 406 3.83 -15.88 14.89
CA GLU A 406 3.64 -17.31 14.59
C GLU A 406 2.98 -17.55 13.23
N ALA A 407 2.62 -16.49 12.49
CA ALA A 407 1.78 -16.52 11.30
C ALA A 407 0.50 -17.37 11.45
N SER A 408 -0.03 -17.45 12.68
CA SER A 408 -1.30 -18.10 12.98
C SER A 408 -2.49 -17.15 12.79
N LEU A 409 -2.22 -15.85 12.73
CA LEU A 409 -3.23 -14.80 12.58
C LEU A 409 -2.75 -13.73 11.61
N ALA A 410 -3.62 -13.33 10.70
CA ALA A 410 -3.47 -12.17 9.85
C ALA A 410 -4.53 -11.12 10.18
N VAL A 411 -4.16 -9.85 10.12
CA VAL A 411 -5.11 -8.74 10.11
C VAL A 411 -4.88 -7.93 8.84
N THR A 412 -5.96 -7.64 8.13
CA THR A 412 -5.95 -6.91 6.86
C THR A 412 -6.72 -5.60 6.99
N ALA A 413 -6.33 -4.62 6.19
CA ALA A 413 -7.03 -3.37 5.96
C ALA A 413 -7.52 -3.34 4.51
N GLY A 414 -8.82 -3.10 4.30
CA GLY A 414 -9.46 -3.17 2.99
C GLY A 414 -9.99 -1.84 2.47
N GLY A 415 -10.08 -1.74 1.14
CA GLY A 415 -10.80 -0.68 0.43
C GLY A 415 -12.33 -0.77 0.60
N ASP A 416 -12.84 -1.90 1.10
CA ASP A 416 -14.25 -2.12 1.45
C ASP A 416 -14.68 -1.52 2.80
N HIS A 417 -13.88 -0.59 3.32
CA HIS A 417 -14.07 0.12 4.60
C HIS A 417 -14.01 -0.78 5.83
N LYS A 418 -13.52 -2.01 5.67
CA LYS A 418 -13.38 -2.98 6.77
C LYS A 418 -11.92 -3.31 6.98
N ALA A 419 -11.62 -3.66 8.22
CA ALA A 419 -10.47 -4.49 8.53
C ALA A 419 -10.95 -5.87 8.98
N LYS A 420 -10.20 -6.91 8.66
CA LYS A 420 -10.59 -8.30 8.94
C LYS A 420 -9.46 -9.07 9.59
N VAL A 421 -9.84 -10.07 10.40
CA VAL A 421 -8.93 -10.98 11.08
C VAL A 421 -9.13 -12.38 10.51
N PHE A 422 -8.04 -13.05 10.17
CA PHE A 422 -8.04 -14.42 9.65
C PHE A 422 -7.13 -15.31 10.49
N CYS A 423 -7.65 -16.45 10.94
CA CYS A 423 -6.88 -17.51 11.57
C CYS A 423 -6.29 -18.43 10.49
N LEU A 424 -4.97 -18.35 10.31
CA LEU A 424 -4.24 -19.03 9.25
C LEU A 424 -3.81 -20.47 9.59
N GLN A 425 -3.94 -20.88 10.86
CA GLN A 425 -3.69 -22.24 11.31
C GLN A 425 -5.03 -22.96 11.53
N ARG A 426 -5.65 -23.44 10.45
CA ARG A 426 -6.75 -24.40 10.53
C ARG A 426 -6.24 -25.77 10.06
N PRO A 427 -6.05 -26.75 10.96
CA PRO A 427 -5.64 -28.11 10.61
C PRO A 427 -6.62 -28.87 9.70
N ASP A 428 -7.86 -28.40 9.57
CA ASP A 428 -9.00 -29.17 9.05
C ASP A 428 -9.64 -28.57 7.79
N ARG A 429 -8.87 -27.92 6.91
CA ARG A 429 -9.35 -27.55 5.56
C ARG A 429 -8.43 -28.09 4.47
#